data_AF-A0A9Q0YDD1-F1
#
_entry.id   AF-A0A9Q0YDD1-F1
#
_cell.length_a   1.000
_cell.length_b   1.000
_cell.length_c   1.000
_cell.angle_alpha   90.00
_cell.angle_beta   90.00
_cell.angle_gamma   90.00
#
_symmetry.space_group_name_H-M   'P 1'
#
loop_
_entity.id
_entity.type
_entity.pdbx_description
1 polymer ?
#
loop_
_entity_poly.entity_id
_entity_poly.type
_entity_poly.pdbx_seq_one_letter_code
_entity_poly.pdbx_strand_id
1 'polypeptide(L)'
;MQLNINSEIVSRKTIHAIFDAMFKDGVYSWGRIVVLYVFTARLAKCYHEQKSNKAFIKILSTYVGDYIARDCALWIKNQGGWTNFCDQFKATDTVKEPSFNAMAMLGLCLGGLVLYHMWRLLNQ
;
A
#
# COMPACT_ATOMS: atom_id res chain seq x y z
N MET A 1 1.34 21.41 -40.85
CA MET A 1 1.43 21.38 -39.39
C MET A 1 0.23 20.62 -38.83
N GLN A 2 0.33 19.30 -38.77
CA GLN A 2 -0.66 18.44 -38.11
C GLN A 2 0.12 17.24 -37.58
N LEU A 3 -0.08 16.89 -36.32
CA LEU A 3 0.15 15.57 -35.72
C LEU A 3 0.15 15.75 -34.19
N ASN A 4 -1.01 15.63 -33.54
CA ASN A 4 -1.00 15.31 -32.09
C ASN A 4 -2.28 14.66 -31.54
N ILE A 5 -3.32 14.47 -32.34
CA ILE A 5 -4.57 13.86 -31.84
C ILE A 5 -4.39 12.35 -31.66
N ASN A 6 -3.59 11.71 -32.52
CA ASN A 6 -3.34 10.27 -32.45
C ASN A 6 -2.45 9.88 -31.26
N SER A 7 -1.45 10.67 -30.89
CA SER A 7 -0.56 10.36 -29.76
C SER A 7 -1.29 10.42 -28.42
N GLU A 8 -2.15 11.43 -28.19
CA GLU A 8 -2.90 11.53 -26.93
C GLU A 8 -3.99 10.45 -26.80
N ILE A 9 -4.69 10.13 -27.88
CA ILE A 9 -5.71 9.07 -27.87
C ILE A 9 -5.06 7.70 -27.70
N VAL A 10 -3.92 7.46 -28.37
CA VAL A 10 -3.13 6.24 -28.19
C VAL A 10 -2.65 6.14 -26.75
N SER A 11 -2.12 7.22 -26.17
CA SER A 11 -1.69 7.21 -24.76
C SER A 11 -2.84 6.92 -23.79
N ARG A 12 -4.03 7.49 -24.00
CA ARG A 12 -5.22 7.17 -23.17
C ARG A 12 -5.61 5.70 -23.25
N LYS A 13 -5.70 5.14 -24.46
CA LYS A 13 -6.02 3.71 -24.65
C LYS A 13 -4.96 2.82 -24.01
N THR A 14 -3.70 3.18 -24.13
CA THR A 14 -2.59 2.45 -23.49
C THR A 14 -2.67 2.52 -21.96
N ILE A 15 -2.92 3.70 -21.39
CA ILE A 15 -3.11 3.87 -19.94
C ILE A 15 -4.28 3.02 -19.46
N HIS A 16 -5.40 3.03 -20.18
CA HIS A 16 -6.55 2.20 -19.86
C HIS A 16 -6.23 0.71 -19.85
N ALA A 17 -5.56 0.23 -20.90
CA ALA A 17 -5.18 -1.18 -21.01
C ALA A 17 -4.23 -1.59 -19.87
N ILE A 18 -3.33 -0.70 -19.43
CA ILE A 18 -2.46 -0.96 -18.28
C ILE A 18 -3.28 -1.08 -17.00
N PHE A 19 -4.25 -0.20 -16.79
CA PHE A 19 -5.05 -0.23 -15.56
C PHE A 19 -5.95 -1.45 -15.53
N ASP A 20 -6.62 -1.77 -16.64
CA ASP A 20 -7.42 -2.98 -16.77
C ASP A 20 -6.56 -4.23 -16.58
N ALA A 21 -5.33 -4.25 -17.07
CA ALA A 21 -4.41 -5.35 -16.84
C ALA A 21 -4.03 -5.52 -15.36
N MET A 22 -3.85 -4.42 -14.61
CA MET A 22 -3.53 -4.48 -13.17
C MET A 22 -4.68 -5.02 -12.29
N PHE A 23 -5.92 -4.90 -12.75
CA PHE A 23 -7.11 -5.37 -12.02
C PHE A 23 -7.86 -6.47 -12.76
N LYS A 24 -7.26 -7.08 -13.79
CA LYS A 24 -7.90 -8.08 -14.65
C LYS A 24 -8.36 -9.33 -13.89
N ASP A 25 -7.67 -9.67 -12.82
CA ASP A 25 -8.00 -10.79 -11.94
C ASP A 25 -9.14 -10.47 -10.95
N GLY A 26 -9.68 -9.25 -10.98
CA GLY A 26 -10.73 -8.79 -10.08
C GLY A 26 -10.26 -8.62 -8.63
N VAL A 27 -8.95 -8.70 -8.36
CA VAL A 27 -8.40 -8.59 -7.01
C VAL A 27 -8.02 -7.14 -6.73
N TYR A 28 -8.78 -6.52 -5.84
CA TYR A 28 -8.51 -5.17 -5.36
C TYR A 28 -7.79 -5.23 -4.01
N SER A 29 -6.72 -4.43 -3.87
CA SER A 29 -5.98 -4.27 -2.63
C SER A 29 -5.44 -2.85 -2.52
N TRP A 30 -5.20 -2.40 -1.28
CA TRP A 30 -4.60 -1.08 -1.05
C TRP A 30 -3.25 -0.95 -1.74
N GLY A 31 -2.43 -1.99 -1.70
CA GLY A 31 -1.13 -2.03 -2.40
C GLY A 31 -1.26 -1.77 -3.91
N ARG A 32 -2.24 -2.40 -4.58
CA ARG A 32 -2.46 -2.20 -6.03
C ARG A 32 -2.94 -0.79 -6.35
N ILE A 33 -3.84 -0.24 -5.54
CA ILE A 33 -4.32 1.14 -5.68
C ILE A 33 -3.15 2.13 -5.50
N VAL A 34 -2.30 1.92 -4.49
CA VAL A 34 -1.12 2.76 -4.26
C VAL A 34 -0.12 2.64 -5.42
N VAL A 35 0.15 1.42 -5.91
CA VAL A 35 1.03 1.21 -7.07
C VAL A 35 0.50 1.93 -8.31
N LEU A 36 -0.82 1.93 -8.54
CA LEU A 36 -1.44 2.69 -9.61
C LEU A 36 -1.13 4.20 -9.50
N TYR A 37 -1.30 4.80 -8.32
CA TYR A 37 -0.96 6.22 -8.10
C TYR A 37 0.53 6.49 -8.32
N VAL A 38 1.42 5.64 -7.81
CA VAL A 38 2.88 5.79 -7.98
C VAL A 38 3.28 5.69 -9.45
N PHE A 39 2.76 4.69 -10.17
CA PHE A 39 3.00 4.52 -11.60
C PHE A 39 2.56 5.76 -12.38
N THR A 40 1.36 6.26 -12.09
CA THR A 40 0.79 7.45 -12.73
C THR A 40 1.64 8.69 -12.45
N ALA A 41 2.07 8.89 -11.20
CA ALA A 41 2.91 10.01 -10.82
C ALA A 41 4.29 9.96 -11.51
N ARG A 42 4.89 8.77 -11.62
CA ARG A 42 6.13 8.56 -12.37
C ARG A 42 5.95 8.86 -13.85
N LEU A 43 4.86 8.39 -14.45
CA LEU A 43 4.52 8.66 -15.83
C LEU A 43 4.34 10.17 -16.06
N ALA A 44 3.59 10.85 -15.20
CA ALA A 44 3.42 12.30 -15.27
C ALA A 44 4.76 13.05 -15.20
N LYS A 45 5.64 12.65 -14.28
CA LYS A 45 6.99 13.23 -14.14
C LYS A 45 7.84 13.03 -15.40
N CYS A 46 7.91 11.81 -15.93
CA CYS A 46 8.68 11.54 -17.15
C CYS A 46 8.18 12.40 -18.34
N TYR A 47 6.87 12.56 -18.49
CA TYR A 47 6.31 13.39 -19.57
C TYR A 47 6.51 14.89 -19.34
N HIS A 48 6.52 15.34 -18.08
CA HIS A 48 6.86 16.71 -17.74
C HIS A 48 8.29 17.04 -18.15
N GLU A 49 9.25 16.18 -17.79
CA GLU A 49 10.68 16.35 -18.04
C GLU A 49 11.03 16.27 -19.53
N GLN A 50 10.37 15.40 -20.31
CA GLN A 50 10.70 15.19 -21.72
C GLN A 50 10.06 16.19 -22.68
N LYS A 51 8.82 16.60 -22.44
CA LYS A 51 8.01 17.34 -23.43
C LYS A 51 7.26 18.55 -22.86
N SER A 52 7.37 18.80 -21.55
CA SER A 52 6.56 19.81 -20.83
C SER A 52 5.07 19.75 -21.15
N ASN A 53 4.56 18.54 -21.43
CA ASN A 53 3.19 18.36 -21.91
C ASN A 53 2.19 18.38 -20.75
N LYS A 54 1.83 19.60 -20.31
CA LYS A 54 0.88 19.84 -19.22
C LYS A 54 -0.53 19.31 -19.53
N ALA A 55 -0.94 19.29 -20.80
CA ALA A 55 -2.25 18.80 -21.21
C ALA A 55 -2.37 17.29 -20.98
N PHE A 56 -1.34 16.52 -21.37
CA PHE A 56 -1.29 15.08 -21.14
C PHE A 56 -1.31 14.73 -19.65
N ILE A 57 -0.56 15.47 -18.82
CA ILE A 57 -0.54 15.27 -17.37
C ILE A 57 -1.93 15.49 -16.76
N LYS A 58 -2.66 16.52 -17.21
CA LYS A 58 -4.04 16.78 -16.76
C LYS A 58 -5.00 15.68 -17.19
N ILE A 59 -4.86 15.18 -18.41
CA ILE A 59 -5.68 14.06 -18.91
C ILE A 59 -5.40 12.81 -18.07
N LEU A 60 -4.12 12.51 -17.81
CA LEU A 60 -3.69 11.37 -17.02
C LEU A 60 -4.25 11.43 -15.59
N SER A 61 -4.12 12.57 -14.90
CA SER A 61 -4.63 12.71 -13.53
C SER A 61 -6.14 12.57 -13.45
N THR A 62 -6.87 13.15 -14.40
CA THR A 62 -8.34 13.02 -14.51
C THR A 62 -8.71 11.55 -14.72
N TYR A 63 -8.03 10.87 -15.63
CA TYR A 63 -8.32 9.48 -15.96
C TYR A 63 -8.14 8.53 -14.77
N VAL A 64 -7.07 8.72 -13.99
CA VAL A 64 -6.79 7.89 -12.81
C VAL A 64 -7.82 8.14 -11.72
N GLY A 65 -8.20 9.39 -11.51
CA GLY A 65 -9.28 9.75 -10.60
C GLY A 65 -10.58 9.06 -10.99
N ASP A 66 -10.97 9.15 -12.26
CA ASP A 66 -12.19 8.53 -12.78
C ASP A 66 -12.17 7.00 -12.70
N TYR A 67 -11.02 6.37 -12.91
CA TYR A 67 -10.87 4.91 -12.78
C TYR A 67 -11.04 4.47 -11.33
N ILE A 68 -10.36 5.12 -10.38
CA ILE A 68 -10.52 4.82 -8.95
C ILE A 68 -11.96 5.04 -8.50
N ALA A 69 -12.60 6.13 -8.94
CA ALA A 69 -13.97 6.46 -8.56
C ALA A 69 -15.02 5.51 -9.15
N ARG A 70 -14.76 4.93 -10.33
CA ARG A 70 -15.70 4.00 -10.99
C ARG A 70 -15.45 2.55 -10.57
N ASP A 71 -14.21 2.11 -10.64
CA ASP A 71 -13.86 0.68 -10.55
C ASP A 71 -13.42 0.27 -9.14
N CYS A 72 -12.75 1.15 -8.39
CA CYS A 72 -12.25 0.84 -7.05
C CYS A 72 -13.17 1.33 -5.92
N ALA A 73 -14.09 2.26 -6.19
CA ALA A 73 -14.87 2.94 -5.14
C ALA A 73 -15.72 1.99 -4.29
N LEU A 74 -16.36 0.99 -4.92
CA LEU A 74 -17.15 0.00 -4.18
C LEU A 74 -16.27 -0.82 -3.24
N TRP A 75 -15.12 -1.28 -3.71
CA TRP A 75 -14.17 -2.02 -2.88
C TRP A 75 -13.63 -1.14 -1.75
N ILE A 76 -13.22 0.10 -2.05
CA ILE A 76 -12.73 1.07 -1.05
C ILE A 76 -13.78 1.27 0.05
N LYS A 77 -15.05 1.46 -0.32
CA LYS A 77 -16.15 1.60 0.63
C LYS A 77 -16.30 0.36 1.51
N ASN A 78 -16.24 -0.83 0.92
CA ASN A 78 -16.34 -2.10 1.64
C ASN A 78 -15.16 -2.33 2.60
N GLN A 79 -14.00 -1.73 2.33
CA GLN A 79 -12.84 -1.74 3.23
C GLN A 79 -12.92 -0.68 4.34
N GLY A 80 -14.04 0.02 4.52
CA GLY A 80 -14.15 1.09 5.52
C GLY A 80 -13.60 2.44 5.05
N GLY A 81 -13.40 2.60 3.74
CA GLY A 81 -12.97 3.85 3.13
C GLY A 81 -11.49 4.17 3.30
N TRP A 82 -11.10 5.37 2.86
CA TRP A 82 -9.73 5.86 2.96
C TRP A 82 -9.24 6.06 4.40
N THR A 83 -10.14 6.22 5.38
CA THR A 83 -9.79 6.29 6.80
C THR A 83 -9.16 4.99 7.28
N ASN A 84 -9.73 3.84 6.90
CA ASN A 84 -9.17 2.54 7.24
C ASN A 84 -7.78 2.33 6.59
N PHE A 85 -7.58 2.81 5.36
CA PHE A 85 -6.25 2.81 4.75
C PHE A 85 -5.23 3.58 5.63
N CYS A 86 -5.59 4.81 6.03
CA CYS A 86 -4.72 5.60 6.90
C CYS A 86 -4.42 4.86 8.21
N ASP A 87 -5.42 4.24 8.84
CA ASP A 87 -5.22 3.50 10.08
C ASP A 87 -4.31 2.27 9.92
N GLN A 88 -4.47 1.52 8.83
CA GLN A 88 -3.66 0.33 8.53
C GLN A 88 -2.20 0.66 8.22
N PHE A 89 -1.94 1.78 7.55
CA PHE A 89 -0.60 2.20 7.11
C PHE A 89 -0.05 3.38 7.93
N LYS A 90 -0.60 3.65 9.12
CA LYS A 90 -0.01 4.60 10.07
C LYS A 90 1.44 4.20 10.31
N ALA A 91 2.36 5.12 10.03
CA ALA A 91 3.76 4.98 10.41
C ALA A 91 3.79 4.73 11.91
N THR A 92 4.12 3.50 12.27
CA THR A 92 4.19 3.09 13.65
C THR A 92 5.57 3.52 14.12
N ASP A 93 5.67 4.68 14.75
CA ASP A 93 6.88 5.11 15.48
C ASP A 93 7.16 4.22 16.72
N THR A 94 6.38 3.15 16.93
CA THR A 94 6.62 2.22 18.03
C THR A 94 7.75 1.27 17.68
N VAL A 95 8.98 1.71 17.95
CA VAL A 95 9.90 0.84 18.67
C VAL A 95 9.14 0.42 19.93
N LYS A 96 8.48 -0.75 19.91
CA LYS A 96 7.84 -1.27 21.13
C LYS A 96 8.97 -1.67 22.05
N GLU A 97 9.36 -0.75 22.94
CA GLU A 97 10.19 -1.06 24.09
C GLU A 97 9.62 -2.32 24.78
N PRO A 98 10.45 -3.33 25.08
CA PRO A 98 9.98 -4.54 25.72
C PRO A 98 9.34 -4.17 27.07
N SER A 99 8.02 -4.37 27.18
CA SER A 99 7.29 -4.08 28.41
C SER A 99 7.85 -4.90 29.57
N PHE A 100 8.06 -4.26 30.72
CA PHE A 100 8.57 -4.88 31.96
C PHE A 100 7.87 -6.20 32.34
N ASN A 101 6.58 -6.35 31.98
CA ASN A 101 5.80 -7.58 32.17
C ASN A 101 6.39 -8.80 31.42
N ALA A 102 6.96 -8.61 30.23
CA ALA A 102 7.61 -9.68 29.47
C ALA A 102 8.92 -10.12 30.14
N MET A 103 9.66 -9.16 30.70
CA MET A 103 10.90 -9.45 31.44
C MET A 103 10.62 -10.13 32.79
N ALA A 104 9.57 -9.69 33.48
CA ALA A 104 9.10 -10.34 34.71
C ALA A 104 8.64 -11.79 34.47
N MET A 105 7.93 -12.06 33.35
CA MET A 105 7.53 -13.42 32.99
C MET A 105 8.73 -14.34 32.74
N LEU A 106 9.74 -13.89 31.99
CA LEU A 106 10.97 -14.66 31.78
C LEU A 106 11.70 -14.96 33.10
N GLY A 107 11.75 -13.99 34.01
CA GLY A 107 12.33 -14.17 35.34
C GLY A 107 11.60 -15.23 36.17
N LEU A 108 10.26 -15.22 36.18
CA LEU A 108 9.46 -16.22 36.90
C LEU A 108 9.63 -17.62 36.31
N CYS A 109 9.70 -17.75 34.98
CA CYS A 109 9.90 -19.05 34.32
C CYS A 109 11.25 -19.68 34.68
N LEU A 110 12.35 -18.91 34.61
CA LEU A 110 13.68 -19.41 34.95
C LEU A 110 13.81 -19.71 36.45
N GLY A 111 13.29 -18.83 37.31
CA GLY A 111 13.30 -19.04 38.76
C GLY A 111 12.54 -20.31 39.18
N GLY A 112 11.36 -20.55 38.61
CA GLY A 112 10.59 -21.77 38.87
C GLY A 112 11.31 -23.05 38.43
N LEU A 113 12.01 -23.02 37.29
CA LEU A 113 12.79 -24.15 36.80
C LEU A 113 13.94 -24.52 37.73
N VAL A 114 14.64 -23.51 38.26
CA VAL A 114 15.75 -23.69 39.22
C VAL A 114 15.25 -24.29 40.53
N LEU A 115 14.14 -23.76 41.07
CA LEU A 115 13.54 -24.28 42.31
C LEU A 115 13.07 -25.73 42.15
N TYR A 116 12.43 -26.06 41.02
CA TYR A 116 12.02 -27.42 40.71
C TYR A 116 13.22 -28.38 40.63
N HIS A 117 14.30 -27.94 39.97
CA HIS A 117 15.51 -28.75 39.85
C HIS A 117 16.20 -28.97 41.21
N MET A 118 16.24 -27.96 42.07
CA MET A 118 16.80 -28.07 43.43
C MET A 118 15.96 -29.00 44.32
N TRP A 119 14.63 -28.89 44.28
CA TRP A 119 13.75 -29.80 45.03
C TRP A 119 13.93 -31.26 44.62
N ARG A 120 14.09 -31.50 43.31
CA ARG A 120 14.37 -32.84 42.78
C ARG A 120 15.70 -33.42 43.26
N LEU A 121 16.73 -32.59 43.42
CA LEU A 121 18.04 -33.02 43.94
C LEU A 121 18.05 -33.28 45.45
N LEU A 122 17.18 -32.61 46.22
CA LEU A 122 17.07 -32.80 47.67
C LEU A 122 16.22 -34.02 48.05
N ASN A 123 15.39 -34.51 47.14
CA ASN A 123 14.46 -35.62 47.38
C ASN A 123 14.90 -36.92 46.68
N GLN A 124 16.20 -37.06 46.41
CA GLN A 124 16.86 -38.24 45.85
C GLN A 124 17.97 -38.70 46.80
#